data_AF-A0A357EDE6-F1
#
_entry.id   AF-A0A357EDE6-F1
#
_cell.length_a   1.000
_cell.length_b   1.000
_cell.length_c   1.000
_cell.angle_alpha   90.00
_cell.angle_beta   90.00
_cell.angle_gamma   90.00
#
_symmetry.space_group_name_H-M   'P 1'
#
loop_
_entity.id
_entity.type
_entity.pdbx_description
1 polymer ?
#
loop_
_entity_poly.entity_id
_entity_poly.type
_entity_poly.pdbx_seq_one_letter_code
_entity_poly.pdbx_strand_id
1 'polypeptide(L)'
;MNKLLSVGVLLLTLLTLIIFLASCVITLTDGQGALVFAVSIPAMSILLFCAVMFSRKLKANNPSRWRIDYFPKIVSVFLIAFFISLLVPGLRKLPDTFMNLVGTTFTYATGTSPYAFFKERASFPTKLSAQLQKENQKTIIFSDLDVTFAWDMVCIFGPYTNNEKVKSVLNMNWNIEERSQIHVSDSVNALVFLYQGSVNQVVDLKRGITDFTDLDMCLSRNQANFKIRTDASGRRILTLERSDPSKHQ
;
A
#
# COMPACT_ATOMS: atom_id res chain seq x y z
N MET A 1 8.85 32.29 16.94
CA MET A 1 7.56 31.68 17.30
C MET A 1 6.49 31.75 16.18
N ASN A 2 6.22 32.92 15.57
CA ASN A 2 5.13 33.06 14.57
C ASN A 2 5.31 32.28 13.26
N LYS A 3 6.55 31.97 12.82
CA LYS A 3 6.78 31.13 11.63
C LYS A 3 6.39 29.67 11.90
N LEU A 4 6.80 29.11 13.04
CA LEU A 4 6.49 27.73 13.43
C LEU A 4 4.97 27.49 13.50
N LEU A 5 4.23 28.40 14.14
CA LEU A 5 2.78 28.28 14.25
C LEU A 5 2.08 28.40 12.89
N SER A 6 2.59 29.25 11.98
CA SER A 6 2.09 29.35 10.60
C SER A 6 2.31 28.06 9.81
N VAL A 7 3.48 27.43 9.93
CA VAL A 7 3.78 26.14 9.30
C VAL A 7 2.87 25.06 9.89
N GLY A 8 2.62 25.09 11.20
CA GLY A 8 1.69 24.18 11.86
C GLY A 8 0.26 24.23 11.29
N VAL A 9 -0.28 25.42 11.04
CA VAL A 9 -1.61 25.57 10.41
C VAL A 9 -1.66 24.95 9.02
N LEU A 10 -0.63 25.20 8.19
CA LEU A 10 -0.56 24.64 6.85
C LEU A 10 -0.43 23.11 6.88
N LEU A 11 0.40 22.58 7.78
CA LEU A 11 0.61 21.14 7.93
C LEU A 11 -0.68 20.44 8.39
N LEU A 12 -1.38 20.99 9.37
CA LEU A 12 -2.66 20.44 9.83
C LEU A 12 -3.71 20.44 8.70
N THR A 13 -3.80 21.53 7.93
CA THR A 13 -4.75 21.63 6.82
C THR A 13 -4.40 20.66 5.69
N LEU A 14 -3.11 20.52 5.36
CA LEU A 14 -2.63 19.57 4.35
C LEU A 14 -2.91 18.13 4.79
N LEU A 15 -2.66 17.81 6.06
CA LEU A 15 -2.95 16.49 6.61
C LEU A 15 -4.44 16.15 6.50
N THR A 16 -5.34 17.10 6.77
CA THR A 16 -6.77 16.90 6.54
C THR A 16 -7.07 16.55 5.08
N LEU A 17 -6.50 17.29 4.12
CA LEU A 17 -6.72 17.01 2.70
C LEU A 17 -6.19 15.63 2.28
N ILE A 18 -5.04 15.22 2.82
CA ILE A 18 -4.47 13.88 2.58
C ILE A 18 -5.42 12.80 3.11
N ILE A 19 -5.92 12.96 4.35
CA ILE A 19 -6.87 12.00 4.95
C ILE A 19 -8.17 11.95 4.12
N PHE A 20 -8.65 13.09 3.65
CA PHE A 20 -9.84 13.16 2.79
C PHE A 20 -9.63 12.42 1.47
N LEU A 21 -8.55 12.73 0.75
CA LEU A 21 -8.24 12.09 -0.53
C LEU A 21 -8.00 10.58 -0.37
N ALA A 22 -7.30 10.15 0.68
CA ALA A 22 -7.12 8.74 0.99
C ALA A 22 -8.47 8.05 1.26
N SER A 23 -9.37 8.71 2.01
CA SER A 23 -10.73 8.20 2.25
C SER A 23 -11.51 8.05 0.94
N CYS A 24 -11.43 9.03 0.03
CA CYS A 24 -12.04 8.94 -1.30
C CYS A 24 -11.51 7.73 -2.08
N VAL A 25 -10.19 7.54 -2.13
CA VAL A 25 -9.60 6.38 -2.83
C VAL A 25 -10.13 5.07 -2.25
N ILE A 26 -10.18 4.93 -0.92
CA ILE A 26 -10.70 3.71 -0.27
C ILE A 26 -12.19 3.51 -0.53
N THR A 27 -12.99 4.58 -0.55
CA THR A 27 -14.41 4.47 -0.91
C THR A 27 -14.62 3.98 -2.34
N LEU A 28 -13.66 4.18 -3.25
CA LEU A 28 -13.71 3.62 -4.60
C LEU A 28 -13.33 2.12 -4.67
N THR A 29 -12.83 1.52 -3.59
CA THR A 29 -12.34 0.12 -3.61
C THR A 29 -13.41 -0.91 -3.27
N ASP A 30 -14.48 -0.54 -2.57
CA ASP A 30 -15.59 -1.43 -2.25
C ASP A 30 -16.84 -0.63 -1.82
N GLY A 31 -18.04 -1.23 -1.96
CA GLY A 31 -19.30 -0.65 -1.50
C GLY A 31 -19.34 -0.39 0.01
N GLN A 32 -18.54 -1.10 0.80
CA GLN A 32 -18.34 -0.82 2.24
C GLN A 32 -17.31 0.28 2.52
N GLY A 33 -16.54 0.71 1.51
CA GLY A 33 -15.51 1.74 1.66
C GLY A 33 -16.06 3.11 2.07
N ALA A 34 -17.37 3.33 1.94
CA ALA A 34 -18.05 4.51 2.49
C ALA A 34 -17.97 4.58 4.04
N LEU A 35 -17.82 3.45 4.72
CA LEU A 35 -17.65 3.40 6.18
C LEU A 35 -16.36 4.07 6.66
N VAL A 36 -15.35 4.19 5.80
CA VAL A 36 -14.11 4.92 6.12
C VAL A 36 -14.40 6.36 6.48
N PHE A 37 -15.40 6.99 5.85
CA PHE A 37 -15.81 8.35 6.19
C PHE A 37 -16.41 8.46 7.60
N ALA A 38 -17.06 7.41 8.12
CA ALA A 38 -17.58 7.43 9.49
C ALA A 38 -16.47 7.60 10.54
N VAL A 39 -15.28 7.05 10.25
CA VAL A 39 -14.10 7.15 11.12
C VAL A 39 -13.26 8.39 10.80
N SER A 40 -13.13 8.76 9.52
CA SER A 40 -12.25 9.86 9.11
C SER A 40 -12.88 11.25 9.31
N ILE A 41 -14.21 11.39 9.27
CA ILE A 41 -14.90 12.68 9.48
C ILE A 41 -14.56 13.31 10.85
N PRO A 42 -14.66 12.60 11.99
CA PRO A 42 -14.27 13.15 13.29
C PRO A 42 -12.82 13.62 13.32
N ALA A 43 -11.90 12.81 12.81
CA ALA A 43 -10.47 13.14 12.75
C ALA A 43 -10.20 14.40 11.90
N MET A 44 -10.78 14.47 10.70
CA MET A 44 -10.68 15.64 9.82
C MET A 44 -11.27 16.90 10.45
N SER A 45 -12.39 16.76 11.15
CA SER A 45 -13.07 17.87 11.83
C SER A 45 -12.23 18.44 12.97
N ILE A 46 -11.61 17.59 13.79
CA ILE A 46 -10.71 18.01 14.87
C ILE A 46 -9.48 18.71 14.29
N LEU A 47 -8.85 18.14 13.27
CA LEU A 47 -7.67 18.74 12.63
C LEU A 47 -7.97 20.13 12.05
N LEU A 48 -9.11 20.27 11.35
CA LEU A 48 -9.53 21.57 10.80
C LEU A 48 -9.92 22.57 11.89
N PHE A 49 -10.60 22.12 12.93
CA PHE A 49 -10.94 22.98 14.07
C PHE A 49 -9.67 23.55 14.71
N CYS A 50 -8.67 22.71 14.96
CA CYS A 50 -7.35 23.13 15.45
C CYS A 50 -6.67 24.10 14.47
N ALA A 51 -6.66 23.80 13.17
CA ALA A 51 -6.07 24.67 12.16
C ALA A 51 -6.74 26.06 12.11
N VAL A 52 -8.07 26.13 12.20
CA VAL A 52 -8.83 27.38 12.25
C VAL A 52 -8.59 28.14 13.56
N MET A 53 -8.54 27.45 14.71
CA MET A 53 -8.26 28.07 16.00
C MET A 53 -6.87 28.70 16.04
N PHE A 54 -5.85 27.98 15.56
CA PHE A 54 -4.48 28.51 15.49
C PHE A 54 -4.35 29.64 14.46
N SER A 55 -5.04 29.57 13.32
CA SER A 55 -5.00 30.65 12.33
C SER A 55 -5.66 31.94 12.86
N ARG A 56 -6.75 31.83 13.64
CA ARG A 56 -7.36 32.98 14.34
C ARG A 56 -6.40 33.59 15.36
N LYS A 57 -5.73 32.77 16.17
CA LYS A 57 -4.73 33.24 17.15
C LYS A 57 -3.55 33.95 16.47
N LEU A 58 -3.09 33.43 15.32
CA LEU A 58 -2.05 34.08 14.50
C LEU A 58 -2.48 35.43 13.95
N LYS A 59 -3.72 35.53 13.45
CA LYS A 59 -4.27 36.77 12.89
C LYS A 59 -4.39 37.86 13.95
N ALA A 60 -4.83 37.52 15.15
CA ALA A 60 -4.90 38.46 16.27
C ALA A 60 -3.54 39.04 16.63
N ASN A 61 -2.48 38.22 16.56
CA ASN A 61 -1.11 38.65 16.91
C ASN A 61 -0.36 39.35 15.75
N ASN A 62 -0.78 39.17 14.50
CA ASN A 62 -0.15 39.83 13.36
C ASN A 62 -1.14 39.97 12.17
N PRO A 63 -1.84 41.10 12.05
CA PRO A 63 -2.92 41.29 11.06
C PRO A 63 -2.42 41.30 9.61
N SER A 64 -1.12 41.52 9.36
CA SER A 64 -0.54 41.49 8.00
C SER A 64 -0.55 40.08 7.36
N ARG A 65 -0.72 39.02 8.16
CA ARG A 65 -0.74 37.63 7.69
C ARG A 65 -2.14 37.11 7.37
N TRP A 66 -2.96 37.95 6.74
CA TRP A 66 -4.34 37.63 6.39
C TRP A 66 -4.45 36.30 5.63
N ARG A 67 -3.54 35.97 4.70
CA ARG A 67 -3.63 34.75 3.87
C ARG A 67 -3.65 33.40 4.64
N ILE A 68 -3.15 33.34 5.87
CA ILE A 68 -3.04 32.08 6.63
C ILE A 68 -4.41 31.61 7.14
N ASP A 69 -5.36 32.52 7.40
CA ASP A 69 -6.69 32.13 7.89
C ASP A 69 -7.64 31.67 6.77
N TYR A 70 -7.32 31.98 5.50
CA TYR A 70 -8.16 31.63 4.35
C TYR A 70 -8.09 30.15 4.00
N PHE A 71 -6.88 29.59 3.94
CA PHE A 71 -6.69 28.21 3.48
C PHE A 71 -7.50 27.18 4.29
N PRO A 72 -7.41 27.11 5.64
CA PRO A 72 -8.23 26.16 6.40
C PRO A 72 -9.73 26.44 6.27
N LYS A 73 -10.16 27.70 6.14
CA LYS A 73 -11.58 28.05 5.93
C LYS A 73 -12.10 27.54 4.59
N ILE A 74 -11.34 27.73 3.51
CA ILE A 74 -11.70 27.24 2.18
C ILE A 74 -11.83 25.71 2.21
N VAL A 75 -10.87 25.01 2.82
CA VAL A 75 -10.92 23.55 2.96
C VAL A 75 -12.14 23.13 3.80
N SER A 76 -12.43 23.81 4.92
CA SER A 76 -13.63 23.53 5.70
C SER A 76 -14.92 23.71 4.91
N VAL A 77 -15.07 24.83 4.18
CA VAL A 77 -16.25 25.09 3.35
C VAL A 77 -16.39 24.03 2.27
N PHE A 78 -15.30 23.66 1.60
CA PHE A 78 -15.29 22.61 0.59
C PHE A 78 -15.75 21.26 1.17
N LEU A 79 -15.18 20.81 2.30
CA LEU A 79 -15.57 19.53 2.90
C LEU A 79 -17.01 19.55 3.38
N ILE A 80 -17.47 20.63 4.01
CA ILE A 80 -18.86 20.78 4.43
C ILE A 80 -19.78 20.70 3.20
N ALA A 81 -19.48 21.43 2.13
CA ALA A 81 -20.25 21.38 0.90
C ALA A 81 -20.27 19.97 0.28
N PHE A 82 -19.13 19.28 0.26
CA PHE A 82 -19.03 17.90 -0.22
C PHE A 82 -19.94 16.96 0.56
N PHE A 83 -19.85 16.95 1.90
CA PHE A 83 -20.64 16.05 2.74
C PHE A 83 -22.14 16.40 2.78
N ILE A 84 -22.51 17.69 2.81
CA ILE A 84 -23.92 18.10 2.73
C ILE A 84 -24.51 17.68 1.38
N SER A 85 -23.73 17.80 0.29
CA SER A 85 -24.19 17.42 -1.06
C SER A 85 -24.48 15.92 -1.18
N LEU A 86 -23.86 15.06 -0.36
CA LEU A 86 -24.19 13.62 -0.31
C LEU A 86 -25.60 13.37 0.26
N LEU A 87 -26.03 14.18 1.22
CA LEU A 87 -27.32 14.05 1.90
C LEU A 87 -28.49 14.59 1.06
N VAL A 88 -28.22 15.53 0.16
CA VAL A 88 -29.25 16.17 -0.68
C VAL A 88 -29.27 15.52 -2.07
N PRO A 89 -30.33 14.79 -2.45
CA PRO A 89 -30.38 14.06 -3.73
C PRO A 89 -30.06 14.91 -4.97
N GLY A 90 -30.54 16.16 -5.01
CA GLY A 90 -30.29 17.09 -6.12
C GLY A 90 -28.84 17.59 -6.26
N LEU A 91 -28.02 17.43 -5.22
CA LEU A 91 -26.63 17.91 -5.18
C LEU A 91 -25.59 16.77 -5.29
N ARG A 92 -26.02 15.50 -5.37
CA ARG A 92 -25.12 14.33 -5.44
C ARG A 92 -24.16 14.35 -6.63
N LYS A 93 -24.50 15.08 -7.70
CA LYS A 93 -23.61 15.26 -8.86
C LYS A 93 -22.23 15.82 -8.47
N LEU A 94 -22.14 16.68 -7.46
CA LEU A 94 -20.87 17.29 -7.02
C LEU A 94 -19.93 16.22 -6.44
N PRO A 95 -20.29 15.47 -5.39
CA PRO A 95 -19.43 14.43 -4.87
C PRO A 95 -19.19 13.33 -5.92
N ASP A 96 -20.17 12.95 -6.74
CA ASP A 96 -19.97 11.94 -7.78
C ASP A 96 -18.91 12.37 -8.81
N THR A 97 -18.98 13.62 -9.28
CA THR A 97 -17.99 14.17 -10.22
C THR A 97 -16.60 14.23 -9.62
N PHE A 98 -16.50 14.62 -8.34
CA PHE A 98 -15.23 14.64 -7.63
C PHE A 98 -14.66 13.23 -7.43
N MET A 99 -15.49 12.27 -7.02
CA MET A 99 -15.08 10.87 -6.86
C MET A 99 -14.62 10.26 -8.18
N ASN A 100 -15.30 10.58 -9.29
CA ASN A 100 -14.85 10.19 -10.64
C ASN A 100 -13.49 10.79 -10.97
N LEU A 101 -13.26 12.07 -10.68
CA LEU A 101 -11.96 12.73 -10.89
C LEU A 101 -10.85 12.07 -10.05
N VAL A 102 -11.12 11.74 -8.79
CA VAL A 102 -10.17 11.01 -7.93
C VAL A 102 -9.85 9.64 -8.55
N GLY A 103 -10.87 8.91 -8.98
CA GLY A 103 -10.72 7.59 -9.60
C GLY A 103 -9.91 7.64 -10.90
N THR A 104 -10.21 8.56 -11.80
CA THR A 104 -9.48 8.71 -13.08
C THR A 104 -8.05 9.18 -12.86
N THR A 105 -7.82 10.10 -11.92
CA THR A 105 -6.47 10.55 -11.56
C THR A 105 -5.65 9.40 -10.97
N PHE A 106 -6.27 8.59 -10.10
CA PHE A 106 -5.63 7.38 -9.58
C PHE A 106 -5.25 6.42 -10.72
N THR A 107 -6.18 6.14 -11.64
CA THR A 107 -5.92 5.25 -12.77
C THR A 107 -4.85 5.78 -13.72
N TYR A 108 -4.82 7.08 -13.95
CA TYR A 108 -3.73 7.71 -14.70
C TYR A 108 -2.37 7.50 -14.03
N ALA A 109 -2.32 7.58 -12.69
CA ALA A 109 -1.09 7.42 -11.93
C ALA A 109 -0.65 5.95 -11.77
N THR A 110 -1.58 5.01 -11.63
CA THR A 110 -1.30 3.60 -11.32
C THR A 110 -1.47 2.64 -12.49
N GLY A 111 -2.09 3.10 -13.59
CA GLY A 111 -2.44 2.27 -14.75
C GLY A 111 -3.70 1.42 -14.55
N THR A 112 -4.33 1.39 -13.37
CA THR A 112 -5.51 0.56 -13.09
C THR A 112 -6.54 1.29 -12.22
N SER A 113 -7.79 0.80 -12.18
CA SER A 113 -8.81 1.38 -11.28
C SER A 113 -8.47 1.09 -9.81
N PRO A 114 -8.85 1.96 -8.86
CA PRO A 114 -8.67 1.68 -7.43
C PRO A 114 -9.20 0.29 -7.04
N TYR A 115 -10.42 -0.04 -7.46
CA TYR A 115 -11.00 -1.37 -7.22
C TYR A 115 -10.09 -2.51 -7.69
N ALA A 116 -9.64 -2.47 -8.95
CA ALA A 116 -8.80 -3.52 -9.51
C ALA A 116 -7.45 -3.62 -8.78
N PHE A 117 -6.82 -2.47 -8.52
CA PHE A 117 -5.54 -2.37 -7.82
C PHE A 117 -5.56 -3.03 -6.44
N PHE A 118 -6.54 -2.69 -5.61
CA PHE A 118 -6.65 -3.23 -4.25
C PHE A 118 -7.16 -4.68 -4.25
N LYS A 119 -8.13 -5.02 -5.11
CA LYS A 119 -8.65 -6.39 -5.23
C LYS A 119 -7.57 -7.38 -5.66
N GLU A 120 -6.74 -7.01 -6.63
CA GLU A 120 -5.67 -7.88 -7.08
C GLU A 120 -4.65 -8.14 -5.96
N ARG A 121 -4.19 -7.08 -5.28
CA ARG A 121 -3.24 -7.23 -4.16
C ARG A 121 -3.78 -8.12 -3.04
N ALA A 122 -5.07 -8.01 -2.73
CA ALA A 122 -5.73 -8.86 -1.75
C ALA A 122 -5.85 -10.33 -2.22
N SER A 123 -6.09 -10.56 -3.52
CA SER A 123 -6.26 -11.90 -4.09
C SER A 123 -4.96 -12.58 -4.54
N PHE A 124 -3.86 -11.82 -4.65
CA PHE A 124 -2.58 -12.30 -5.15
C PHE A 124 -2.02 -13.49 -4.35
N PRO A 125 -2.00 -13.49 -2.99
CA PRO A 125 -1.54 -14.65 -2.22
C PRO A 125 -2.28 -15.95 -2.58
N THR A 126 -3.58 -15.87 -2.80
CA THR A 126 -4.42 -17.01 -3.18
C THR A 126 -4.15 -17.45 -4.61
N LYS A 127 -4.01 -16.50 -5.56
CA LYS A 127 -3.65 -16.79 -6.95
C LYS A 127 -2.29 -17.47 -7.06
N LEU A 128 -1.28 -16.95 -6.36
CA LEU A 128 0.06 -17.52 -6.31
C LEU A 128 0.02 -18.94 -5.73
N SER A 129 -0.70 -19.13 -4.62
CA SER A 129 -0.90 -20.44 -4.00
C SER A 129 -1.54 -21.45 -4.96
N ALA A 130 -2.59 -21.04 -5.69
CA ALA A 130 -3.27 -21.90 -6.65
C ALA A 130 -2.36 -22.27 -7.84
N GLN A 131 -1.58 -21.31 -8.36
CA GLN A 131 -0.61 -21.57 -9.43
C GLN A 131 0.48 -22.55 -8.97
N LEU A 132 0.94 -22.43 -7.73
CA LEU A 132 1.90 -23.33 -7.13
C LEU A 132 1.34 -24.72 -6.87
N GLN A 133 0.03 -24.88 -6.69
CA GLN A 133 -0.62 -26.18 -6.48
C GLN A 133 -0.97 -26.90 -7.77
N LYS A 134 -0.92 -26.22 -8.93
CA LYS A 134 -1.27 -26.83 -10.22
C LYS A 134 -0.48 -28.12 -10.46
N GLU A 135 -1.20 -29.17 -10.86
CA GLU A 135 -0.61 -30.47 -11.19
C GLU A 135 0.29 -30.34 -12.42
N ASN A 136 1.38 -31.12 -12.44
CA ASN A 136 2.40 -31.12 -13.50
C ASN A 136 3.18 -29.80 -13.70
N GLN A 137 3.01 -28.81 -12.83
CA GLN A 137 3.82 -27.58 -12.83
C GLN A 137 5.27 -27.93 -12.39
N LYS A 138 6.22 -27.83 -13.31
CA LYS A 138 7.65 -28.13 -13.07
C LYS A 138 8.49 -26.88 -12.77
N THR A 139 8.04 -25.73 -13.24
CA THR A 139 8.74 -24.44 -13.07
C THR A 139 7.73 -23.34 -12.76
N ILE A 140 8.20 -22.30 -12.06
CA ILE A 140 7.48 -21.05 -11.90
C ILE A 140 8.45 -19.90 -12.15
N ILE A 141 8.06 -19.02 -13.07
CA ILE A 141 8.79 -17.83 -13.45
C ILE A 141 8.02 -16.66 -12.86
N PHE A 142 8.59 -15.97 -11.88
CA PHE A 142 7.86 -14.91 -11.19
C PHE A 142 7.58 -13.72 -12.09
N SER A 143 8.44 -13.43 -13.08
CA SER A 143 8.22 -12.35 -14.04
C SER A 143 6.93 -12.50 -14.83
N ASP A 144 6.44 -13.74 -14.98
CA ASP A 144 5.25 -14.12 -15.76
C ASP A 144 3.99 -14.18 -14.88
N LEU A 145 4.10 -13.83 -13.59
CA LEU A 145 2.93 -13.66 -12.74
C LEU A 145 2.09 -12.50 -13.28
N ASP A 146 0.81 -12.78 -13.55
CA ASP A 146 -0.17 -11.80 -13.99
C ASP A 146 -0.54 -10.86 -12.82
N VAL A 147 0.31 -9.86 -12.60
CA VAL A 147 0.19 -8.84 -11.56
C VAL A 147 0.27 -7.43 -12.11
N THR A 148 -0.55 -6.52 -11.59
CA THR A 148 -0.57 -5.10 -11.95
C THR A 148 0.29 -4.24 -11.03
N PHE A 149 0.69 -4.74 -9.86
CA PHE A 149 1.64 -4.00 -9.02
C PHE A 149 3.05 -4.07 -9.61
N ALA A 150 3.70 -2.92 -9.71
CA ALA A 150 5.08 -2.86 -10.21
C ALA A 150 6.05 -3.55 -9.23
N TRP A 151 7.02 -4.30 -9.75
CA TRP A 151 8.11 -4.83 -8.94
C TRP A 151 9.35 -5.07 -9.81
N ASP A 152 10.52 -4.93 -9.22
CA ASP A 152 11.83 -5.14 -9.84
C ASP A 152 12.68 -6.16 -9.07
N MET A 153 12.35 -6.40 -7.80
CA MET A 153 13.05 -7.32 -6.93
C MET A 153 12.06 -8.05 -6.01
N VAL A 154 12.36 -9.30 -5.67
CA VAL A 154 11.64 -10.08 -4.66
C VAL A 154 12.64 -10.65 -3.67
N CYS A 155 12.39 -10.45 -2.38
CA CYS A 155 13.18 -11.04 -1.30
C CYS A 155 12.37 -12.13 -0.60
N ILE A 156 13.00 -13.26 -0.33
CA ILE A 156 12.36 -14.43 0.28
C ILE A 156 12.95 -14.61 1.67
N PHE A 157 12.10 -14.62 2.68
CA PHE A 157 12.48 -14.77 4.08
C PHE A 157 11.93 -16.07 4.65
N GLY A 158 12.80 -16.77 5.39
CA GLY A 158 12.43 -17.99 6.10
C GLY A 158 11.71 -17.73 7.42
N PRO A 159 11.19 -18.78 8.05
CA PRO A 159 10.58 -18.72 9.38
C PRO A 159 11.41 -17.96 10.41
N TYR A 160 10.72 -17.32 11.35
CA TYR A 160 11.29 -16.60 12.48
C TYR A 160 12.19 -15.41 12.08
N THR A 161 11.99 -14.88 10.87
CA THR A 161 12.67 -13.66 10.43
C THR A 161 12.11 -12.44 11.18
N ASN A 162 13.00 -11.66 11.79
CA ASN A 162 12.69 -10.45 12.54
C ASN A 162 13.08 -9.16 11.79
N ASN A 163 12.76 -8.01 12.37
CA ASN A 163 13.05 -6.69 11.80
C ASN A 163 14.55 -6.43 11.54
N GLU A 164 15.43 -6.96 12.39
CA GLU A 164 16.88 -6.80 12.25
C GLU A 164 17.42 -7.56 11.03
N LYS A 165 17.00 -8.80 10.87
CA LYS A 165 17.37 -9.64 9.73
C LYS A 165 16.88 -9.02 8.42
N VAL A 166 15.63 -8.56 8.37
CA VAL A 166 15.08 -7.85 7.20
C VAL A 166 15.89 -6.61 6.87
N LYS A 167 16.24 -5.79 7.88
CA LYS A 167 17.06 -4.60 7.66
C LYS A 167 18.40 -4.94 7.01
N SER A 168 19.03 -6.04 7.42
CA SER A 168 20.30 -6.49 6.83
C SER A 168 20.18 -6.93 5.38
N VAL A 169 19.04 -7.54 5.00
CA VAL A 169 18.80 -8.05 3.64
C VAL A 169 18.28 -6.97 2.70
N LEU A 170 17.33 -6.14 3.14
CA LEU A 170 16.73 -5.07 2.33
C LEU A 170 17.55 -3.78 2.32
N ASN A 171 18.51 -3.63 3.24
CA ASN A 171 19.24 -2.39 3.48
C ASN A 171 18.32 -1.19 3.78
N MET A 172 17.17 -1.43 4.41
CA MET A 172 16.22 -0.40 4.83
C MET A 172 15.50 -0.80 6.12
N ASN A 173 15.05 0.18 6.90
CA ASN A 173 14.17 -0.09 8.03
C ASN A 173 12.77 -0.40 7.50
N TRP A 174 12.31 -1.64 7.66
CA TRP A 174 10.97 -2.05 7.31
C TRP A 174 10.43 -3.04 8.34
N ASN A 175 9.24 -2.77 8.89
CA ASN A 175 8.66 -3.55 9.97
C ASN A 175 7.93 -4.79 9.42
N ILE A 176 8.63 -5.92 9.35
CA ILE A 176 8.05 -7.20 8.89
C ILE A 176 7.15 -7.82 9.95
N GLU A 177 7.44 -7.61 11.23
CA GLU A 177 6.74 -8.24 12.36
C GLU A 177 5.27 -7.79 12.46
N GLU A 178 4.97 -6.57 12.03
CA GLU A 178 3.59 -6.05 11.93
C GLU A 178 2.88 -6.39 10.61
N ARG A 179 3.63 -6.83 9.59
CA ARG A 179 3.14 -6.97 8.21
C ARG A 179 3.12 -8.40 7.70
N SER A 180 3.67 -9.33 8.48
CA SER A 180 3.78 -10.75 8.18
C SER A 180 3.79 -11.55 9.48
N GLN A 181 3.25 -12.77 9.42
CA GLN A 181 3.31 -13.73 10.52
C GLN A 181 4.67 -14.43 10.62
N ILE A 182 5.62 -14.14 9.71
CA ILE A 182 6.90 -14.85 9.59
C ILE A 182 7.72 -14.87 10.88
N HIS A 183 7.65 -13.81 11.69
CA HIS A 183 8.46 -13.72 12.91
C HIS A 183 8.02 -14.69 14.02
N VAL A 184 6.77 -15.13 13.99
CA VAL A 184 6.17 -16.04 15.00
C VAL A 184 5.80 -17.40 14.45
N SER A 185 5.82 -17.57 13.12
CA SER A 185 5.31 -18.77 12.47
C SER A 185 6.40 -19.51 11.71
N ASP A 186 6.50 -20.81 11.98
CA ASP A 186 7.22 -21.78 11.16
C ASP A 186 6.40 -22.28 9.98
N SER A 187 5.14 -21.90 9.86
CA SER A 187 4.23 -22.43 8.83
C SER A 187 4.28 -21.65 7.52
N VAL A 188 5.00 -20.52 7.47
CA VAL A 188 5.03 -19.62 6.31
C VAL A 188 6.47 -19.23 5.93
N ASN A 189 6.65 -18.86 4.66
CA ASN A 189 7.76 -18.05 4.18
C ASN A 189 7.18 -16.68 3.76
N ALA A 190 7.93 -15.60 3.94
CA ALA A 190 7.51 -14.27 3.50
C ALA A 190 8.18 -13.89 2.18
N LEU A 191 7.38 -13.56 1.18
CA LEU A 191 7.84 -12.97 -0.08
C LEU A 191 7.60 -11.47 -0.05
N VAL A 192 8.68 -10.69 -0.11
CA VAL A 192 8.65 -9.22 -0.09
C VAL A 192 9.01 -8.72 -1.47
N PHE A 193 8.05 -8.18 -2.20
CA PHE A 193 8.24 -7.57 -3.51
C PHE A 193 8.57 -6.09 -3.36
N LEU A 194 9.66 -5.66 -3.98
CA LEU A 194 10.13 -4.28 -4.01
C LEU A 194 9.96 -3.68 -5.39
N TYR A 195 9.83 -2.35 -5.41
CA TYR A 195 9.92 -1.53 -6.61
C TYR A 195 10.70 -0.26 -6.27
N GLN A 196 11.75 0.04 -7.03
CA GLN A 196 12.58 1.23 -6.85
C GLN A 196 13.07 1.41 -5.39
N GLY A 197 13.48 0.30 -4.76
CA GLY A 197 14.02 0.29 -3.40
C GLY A 197 12.98 0.47 -2.28
N SER A 198 11.68 0.37 -2.60
CA SER A 198 10.59 0.41 -1.60
C SER A 198 9.76 -0.86 -1.65
N VAL A 199 9.33 -1.36 -0.49
CA VAL A 199 8.43 -2.52 -0.40
C VAL A 199 7.07 -2.15 -0.99
N ASN A 200 6.65 -2.88 -2.02
CA ASN A 200 5.36 -2.68 -2.68
C ASN A 200 4.31 -3.73 -2.30
N GLN A 201 4.73 -4.98 -2.07
CA GLN A 201 3.82 -6.07 -1.69
C GLN A 201 4.51 -7.11 -0.81
N VAL A 202 3.74 -7.74 0.08
CA VAL A 202 4.19 -8.83 0.95
C VAL A 202 3.21 -9.98 0.84
N VAL A 203 3.73 -11.21 0.77
CA VAL A 203 2.92 -12.42 0.73
C VAL A 203 3.47 -13.42 1.73
N ASP A 204 2.63 -13.83 2.68
CA ASP A 204 2.89 -14.99 3.52
C ASP A 204 2.46 -16.25 2.76
N LEU A 205 3.43 -17.00 2.26
CA LEU A 205 3.18 -18.25 1.56
C LEU A 205 3.32 -19.41 2.53
N LYS A 206 2.26 -20.23 2.63
CA LYS A 206 2.26 -21.41 3.49
C LYS A 206 3.27 -22.45 3.00
N ARG A 207 4.17 -22.87 3.88
CA ARG A 207 5.19 -23.90 3.62
C ARG A 207 4.61 -25.27 3.30
N GLY A 208 3.40 -25.56 3.80
CA GLY A 208 2.64 -26.76 3.44
C GLY A 208 2.18 -26.80 1.97
N ILE A 209 2.15 -25.66 1.28
CA ILE A 209 1.85 -25.59 -0.16
C ILE A 209 3.13 -25.82 -0.95
N THR A 210 4.17 -25.05 -0.60
CA THR A 210 5.52 -25.21 -1.12
C THR A 210 6.51 -24.52 -0.19
N ASP A 211 7.72 -25.07 -0.09
CA ASP A 211 8.83 -24.46 0.65
C ASP A 211 9.89 -23.91 -0.32
N PHE A 212 10.86 -23.15 0.18
CA PHE A 212 12.01 -22.66 -0.60
C PHE A 212 13.32 -23.25 -0.07
N THR A 213 14.24 -23.59 -0.96
CA THR A 213 15.62 -23.96 -0.56
C THR A 213 16.49 -22.75 -0.27
N ASP A 214 16.38 -21.73 -1.11
CA ASP A 214 17.20 -20.53 -1.03
C ASP A 214 16.38 -19.44 -0.32
N LEU A 215 16.73 -19.18 0.94
CA LEU A 215 16.08 -18.22 1.84
C LEU A 215 17.01 -17.05 2.16
N ASP A 216 16.44 -15.99 2.72
CA ASP A 216 17.10 -14.76 3.17
C ASP A 216 17.90 -14.06 2.07
N MET A 217 17.35 -14.08 0.85
CA MET A 217 18.00 -13.49 -0.33
C MET A 217 17.01 -12.69 -1.16
N CYS A 218 17.56 -11.78 -1.96
CA CYS A 218 16.80 -10.99 -2.93
C CYS A 218 17.19 -11.37 -4.35
N LEU A 219 16.18 -11.46 -5.21
CA LEU A 219 16.29 -11.83 -6.61
C LEU A 219 15.70 -10.69 -7.44
N SER A 220 16.42 -10.28 -8.48
CA SER A 220 15.84 -9.37 -9.47
C SER A 220 14.76 -10.09 -10.27
N ARG A 221 13.85 -9.31 -10.88
CA ARG A 221 12.67 -9.82 -11.56
C ARG A 221 12.94 -10.89 -12.62
N ASN A 222 14.02 -10.76 -13.37
CA ASN A 222 14.42 -11.74 -14.39
C ASN A 222 15.16 -12.97 -13.83
N GLN A 223 15.59 -12.93 -12.57
CA GLN A 223 16.30 -14.02 -11.88
C GLN A 223 15.40 -14.87 -11.00
N ALA A 224 14.17 -14.42 -10.71
CA ALA A 224 13.21 -15.10 -9.84
C ALA A 224 12.51 -16.28 -10.54
N ASN A 225 13.30 -17.25 -10.98
CA ASN A 225 12.87 -18.45 -11.68
C ASN A 225 13.15 -19.68 -10.82
N PHE A 226 12.14 -20.52 -10.61
CA PHE A 226 12.23 -21.65 -9.69
C PHE A 226 11.78 -22.95 -10.34
N LYS A 227 12.51 -24.02 -10.04
CA LYS A 227 12.10 -25.41 -10.30
C LYS A 227 11.32 -25.93 -9.10
N ILE A 228 10.20 -26.58 -9.39
CA ILE A 228 9.39 -27.27 -8.40
C ILE A 228 9.87 -28.71 -8.35
N ARG A 229 10.29 -29.14 -7.16
CA ARG A 229 10.67 -30.53 -6.86
C ARG A 229 9.83 -31.04 -5.71
N THR A 230 9.71 -32.35 -5.60
CA THR A 230 9.10 -33.00 -4.44
C THR A 230 10.22 -33.59 -3.59
N ASP A 231 10.23 -33.29 -2.30
CA ASP A 231 11.19 -33.86 -1.37
C ASP A 231 10.81 -35.29 -0.95
N ALA A 232 11.68 -35.93 -0.16
CA ALA A 232 11.47 -37.29 0.32
C ALA A 232 10.19 -37.45 1.18
N SER A 233 9.66 -36.36 1.74
CA SER A 233 8.43 -36.33 2.54
C SER A 233 7.18 -35.99 1.72
N GLY A 234 7.30 -35.86 0.39
CA GLY A 234 6.19 -35.52 -0.49
C GLY A 234 5.88 -34.02 -0.55
N ARG A 235 6.69 -33.16 0.08
CA ARG A 235 6.48 -31.70 0.07
C ARG A 235 7.06 -31.09 -1.20
N ARG A 236 6.36 -30.10 -1.75
CA ARG A 236 6.86 -29.32 -2.89
C ARG A 236 7.89 -28.32 -2.39
N ILE A 237 9.02 -28.24 -3.09
CA ILE A 237 10.12 -27.32 -2.81
C ILE A 237 10.46 -26.56 -4.08
N LEU A 238 10.57 -25.24 -3.96
CA LEU A 238 11.05 -24.32 -4.97
C LEU A 238 12.56 -24.16 -4.81
N THR A 239 13.29 -24.54 -5.85
CA THR A 239 14.74 -24.36 -5.95
C THR A 239 15.06 -23.38 -7.05
N LEU A 240 15.94 -22.41 -6.78
CA LEU A 240 16.32 -21.41 -7.76
C LEU A 240 16.91 -22.08 -9.01
N GLU A 241 16.39 -21.72 -10.18
CA GLU A 241 17.00 -22.10 -11.45
C GLU A 241 18.20 -21.20 -11.70
N ARG A 242 19.36 -21.63 -11.20
CA ARG A 242 20.62 -20.97 -11.56
C ARG A 242 20.85 -21.18 -13.05
N SER A 243 20.86 -20.10 -13.81
CA SER A 243 21.34 -20.09 -15.19
C SER A 243 22.79 -20.58 -15.17
N ASP A 244 22.99 -21.78 -15.71
CA ASP A 244 24.29 -22.41 -15.85
C ASP A 244 25.18 -21.49 -16.71
N PRO A 245 26.30 -20.93 -16.19
CA PRO A 245 27.18 -20.07 -16.98
C PRO A 245 27.84 -20.81 -18.16
N SER A 246 27.68 -22.14 -18.22
CA SER A 246 28.26 -23.01 -19.24
C SER A 246 27.49 -23.10 -20.56
N LYS A 247 26.34 -22.43 -20.72
CA LYS A 247 25.55 -22.44 -21.97
C LYS A 247 25.76 -21.24 -22.91
N HIS A 248 26.70 -20.37 -22.60
CA HIS A 248 27.19 -19.34 -23.51
C HIS A 248 28.68 -19.57 -23.77
N GLN A 249 28.99 -20.64 -24.51
CA GLN A 249 30.28 -20.83 -25.16
C GLN A 249 30.05 -21.30 -26.59
#